data_AF-A0A7Y5BKC8-F1
#
_entry.id   AF-A0A7Y5BKC8-F1
#
_cell.length_a   1.000
_cell.length_b   1.000
_cell.length_c   1.000
_cell.angle_alpha   90.00
_cell.angle_beta   90.00
_cell.angle_gamma   90.00
#
_symmetry.space_group_name_H-M   'P 1'
#
loop_
_entity.id
_entity.type
_entity.pdbx_description
1 polymer ?
#
loop_
_entity_poly.entity_id
_entity_poly.type
_entity_poly.pdbx_seq_one_letter_code
_entity_poly.pdbx_strand_id
1 'polypeptide(L)'
;MLRFFLISSFFSFALFSHNPWDLKITERIVNRKHISHIILETRPDHYRITLLVSDRFPYNYKSKSYPLYLKIENEKIAITTAKELDQYLDRGFELSLHLKGSEIISFTYHDPN
;
A
#
# COMPACT_ATOMS: atom_id res chain seq x y z
N MET A 1 31.74 38.88 -16.13
CA MET A 1 31.41 37.99 -14.99
C MET A 1 30.06 37.35 -15.29
N LEU A 2 30.02 36.05 -15.59
CA LEU A 2 28.76 35.29 -15.63
C LEU A 2 29.04 33.93 -14.98
N ARG A 3 28.47 33.72 -13.78
CA ARG A 3 28.59 32.47 -13.01
C ARG A 3 27.48 31.53 -13.47
N PHE A 4 27.83 30.46 -14.16
CA PHE A 4 26.92 29.32 -14.35
C PHE A 4 26.79 28.59 -13.02
N PHE A 5 25.60 28.63 -12.43
CA PHE A 5 25.27 27.84 -11.26
C PHE A 5 24.79 26.46 -11.75
N LEU A 6 25.71 25.49 -11.83
CA LEU A 6 25.34 24.09 -12.02
C LEU A 6 24.73 23.59 -10.71
N ILE A 7 23.41 23.61 -10.61
CA ILE A 7 22.70 22.90 -9.54
C ILE A 7 22.80 21.41 -9.87
N SER A 8 23.81 20.75 -9.33
CA SER A 8 23.88 19.30 -9.31
C SER A 8 22.77 18.78 -8.39
N SER A 9 21.58 18.55 -8.94
CA SER A 9 20.58 17.73 -8.25
C SER A 9 21.10 16.29 -8.26
N PHE A 10 21.86 15.93 -7.23
CA PHE A 10 22.06 14.55 -6.85
C PHE A 10 20.72 14.01 -6.35
N PHE A 11 19.87 13.56 -7.28
CA PHE A 11 18.76 12.67 -6.97
C PHE A 11 19.37 11.37 -6.46
N SER A 12 19.55 11.29 -5.15
CA SER A 12 19.92 10.05 -4.47
C SER A 12 18.66 9.19 -4.44
N PHE A 13 18.44 8.41 -5.50
CA PHE A 13 17.41 7.37 -5.53
C PHE A 13 17.77 6.29 -4.49
N ALA A 14 17.38 6.52 -3.23
CA ALA A 14 17.38 5.50 -2.21
C ALA A 14 16.24 4.53 -2.53
N LEU A 15 16.55 3.44 -3.24
CA LEU A 15 15.70 2.26 -3.31
C LEU A 15 15.54 1.74 -1.88
N PHE A 16 14.44 2.10 -1.22
CA PHE A 16 14.04 1.48 0.04
C PHE A 16 13.62 0.04 -0.23
N SER A 17 14.59 -0.85 -0.44
CA SER A 17 14.33 -2.29 -0.44
C SER A 17 14.23 -2.75 1.01
N HIS A 18 13.09 -2.52 1.65
CA HIS A 18 12.83 -3.10 2.96
C HIS A 18 12.99 -4.61 2.86
N ASN A 19 13.87 -5.20 3.69
CA ASN A 19 14.08 -6.63 3.66
C ASN A 19 12.76 -7.32 4.08
N PRO A 20 12.16 -8.11 3.18
CA PRO A 20 10.87 -8.76 3.44
C PRO A 20 10.85 -9.70 4.65
N TRP A 21 12.02 -10.12 5.13
CA TRP A 21 12.19 -11.06 6.24
C TRP A 21 12.33 -10.39 7.61
N ASP A 22 12.60 -9.08 7.63
CA ASP A 22 12.76 -8.32 8.88
C ASP A 22 11.42 -7.76 9.40
N LEU A 23 10.35 -7.89 8.61
CA LEU A 23 9.00 -7.47 8.97
C LEU A 23 8.38 -8.41 10.00
N LYS A 24 7.64 -7.84 10.95
CA LYS A 24 6.84 -8.66 11.87
C LYS A 24 5.77 -9.43 11.10
N ILE A 25 5.27 -10.52 11.69
CA ILE A 25 4.20 -11.31 11.06
C ILE A 25 2.92 -10.49 10.82
N THR A 26 2.71 -9.46 11.65
CA THR A 26 1.61 -8.49 11.59
C THR A 26 1.88 -7.31 10.64
N GLU A 27 3.01 -7.27 9.95
CA GLU A 27 3.42 -6.15 9.10
C GLU A 27 3.60 -6.63 7.66
N ARG A 28 3.08 -5.84 6.71
CA ARG A 28 3.21 -6.12 5.28
C ARG A 28 3.50 -4.83 4.53
N ILE A 29 4.48 -4.87 3.64
CA ILE A 29 4.72 -3.80 2.68
C ILE A 29 4.11 -4.25 1.35
N VAL A 30 3.20 -3.45 0.82
CA VAL A 30 2.47 -3.73 -0.43
C VAL A 30 2.61 -2.56 -1.38
N ASN A 31 2.42 -2.84 -2.66
CA ASN A 31 2.37 -1.83 -3.72
C ASN A 31 1.37 -2.32 -4.78
N ARG A 32 1.25 -1.59 -5.90
CA ARG A 32 0.30 -1.96 -6.95
C ARG A 32 0.47 -3.36 -7.52
N LYS A 33 1.69 -3.92 -7.52
CA LYS A 33 1.95 -5.29 -8.01
C LYS A 33 1.38 -6.36 -7.08
N HIS A 34 1.22 -6.04 -5.81
CA HIS A 34 0.66 -6.94 -4.80
C HIS A 34 -0.87 -6.83 -4.71
N ILE A 35 -1.44 -5.66 -5.03
CA ILE A 35 -2.87 -5.40 -4.89
C ILE A 35 -3.55 -5.51 -6.25
N SER A 36 -4.38 -6.55 -6.40
CA SER A 36 -5.17 -6.74 -7.62
C SER A 36 -6.40 -5.83 -7.65
N HIS A 37 -7.17 -5.79 -6.56
CA HIS A 37 -8.44 -5.08 -6.47
C HIS A 37 -8.56 -4.35 -5.13
N ILE A 38 -9.25 -3.20 -5.17
CA ILE A 38 -9.73 -2.46 -4.00
C ILE A 38 -11.26 -2.49 -4.09
N ILE A 39 -11.90 -3.13 -3.12
CA ILE A 39 -13.34 -3.39 -3.14
C ILE A 39 -13.97 -2.63 -1.98
N LEU A 40 -14.96 -1.78 -2.27
CA LEU A 40 -15.79 -1.13 -1.26
C LEU A 40 -17.04 -1.98 -1.04
N GLU A 41 -17.26 -2.44 0.19
CA GLU A 41 -18.38 -3.28 0.58
C GLU A 41 -19.18 -2.63 1.71
N THR A 42 -20.50 -2.69 1.62
CA THR A 42 -21.40 -2.31 2.71
C THR A 42 -21.69 -3.52 3.59
N ARG A 43 -21.49 -3.39 4.90
CA ARG A 43 -21.86 -4.38 5.93
C ARG A 43 -22.95 -3.78 6.83
N PRO A 44 -23.71 -4.62 7.57
CA PRO A 44 -24.82 -4.13 8.40
C PRO A 44 -24.41 -3.08 9.45
N ASP A 45 -23.18 -3.13 9.96
CA ASP A 45 -22.67 -2.28 11.03
C ASP A 45 -21.52 -1.35 10.59
N HIS A 46 -20.95 -1.54 9.40
CA HIS A 46 -19.80 -0.76 8.92
C HIS A 46 -19.65 -0.82 7.39
N TYR A 47 -18.77 0.01 6.86
CA TYR A 47 -18.22 -0.11 5.53
C TYR A 47 -16.87 -0.80 5.58
N ARG A 48 -16.58 -1.58 4.56
CA ARG A 48 -15.34 -2.35 4.48
C ARG A 48 -14.62 -2.02 3.17
N ILE A 49 -13.35 -1.62 3.26
CA ILE A 49 -12.47 -1.55 2.10
C ILE A 49 -11.61 -2.80 2.12
N THR A 50 -11.75 -3.66 1.11
CA THR A 50 -10.99 -4.91 0.98
C THR A 50 -9.92 -4.76 -0.09
N LEU A 51 -8.66 -4.97 0.29
CA LEU A 51 -7.52 -5.12 -0.60
C LEU A 51 -7.34 -6.61 -0.92
N LEU A 52 -7.48 -6.98 -2.19
CA LEU A 52 -7.21 -8.35 -2.63
C LEU A 52 -5.72 -8.48 -2.98
N VAL A 53 -4.96 -9.00 -2.00
CA VAL A 53 -3.50 -9.10 -2.06
C VAL A 53 -3.07 -10.45 -2.63
N SER A 54 -2.05 -10.47 -3.50
CA SER A 54 -1.42 -11.68 -4.01
C SER A 54 -0.11 -11.99 -3.27
N ASP A 55 0.18 -13.28 -3.09
CA ASP A 55 1.50 -13.71 -2.60
C ASP A 55 2.63 -13.36 -3.60
N ARG A 56 3.78 -13.01 -3.03
CA ARG A 56 4.97 -12.36 -3.64
C ARG A 56 5.43 -12.89 -5.01
N PHE A 57 5.87 -11.93 -5.83
CA PHE A 57 6.89 -12.14 -6.88
C PHE A 57 8.29 -12.26 -6.25
N PRO A 58 9.24 -13.10 -6.73
CA PRO A 58 9.22 -13.89 -7.98
C PRO A 58 8.83 -15.37 -7.82
N TYR A 59 8.69 -15.90 -6.60
CA TYR A 59 8.47 -17.34 -6.35
C TYR A 59 6.99 -17.71 -6.31
N ASN A 60 6.27 -17.47 -7.39
CA ASN A 60 4.85 -17.83 -7.52
C ASN A 60 4.68 -19.23 -8.14
N TYR A 61 4.67 -20.28 -7.30
CA TYR A 61 4.14 -21.59 -7.69
C TYR A 61 2.75 -21.89 -7.09
N LYS A 62 2.22 -21.03 -6.21
CA LYS A 62 0.83 -21.13 -5.76
C LYS A 62 0.17 -19.75 -5.76
N SER A 63 -0.73 -19.57 -6.73
CA SER A 63 -1.57 -18.41 -7.03
C SER A 63 -2.57 -18.05 -5.91
N LYS A 64 -2.08 -17.84 -4.69
CA LYS A 64 -2.94 -17.51 -3.55
C LYS A 64 -3.13 -16.00 -3.48
N SER A 65 -4.38 -15.58 -3.65
CA SER A 65 -4.82 -14.26 -3.24
C SER A 65 -5.55 -14.36 -1.90
N TYR A 66 -5.42 -13.33 -1.08
CA TYR A 66 -6.11 -13.26 0.21
C TYR A 66 -6.62 -11.83 0.46
N PRO A 67 -7.80 -11.70 1.09
CA PRO A 67 -8.36 -10.39 1.39
C PRO A 67 -7.76 -9.83 2.69
N LEU A 68 -7.29 -8.60 2.65
CA LEU A 68 -7.06 -7.75 3.82
C LEU A 68 -8.08 -6.63 3.81
N TYR A 69 -8.57 -6.18 4.97
CA TYR A 69 -9.64 -5.19 4.99
C TYR A 69 -9.51 -4.11 6.04
N LEU A 70 -10.00 -2.91 5.72
CA LEU A 70 -10.21 -1.80 6.64
C LEU A 70 -11.69 -1.76 7.05
N LYS A 71 -11.95 -1.63 8.35
CA LYS A 71 -13.30 -1.36 8.88
C LYS A 71 -13.46 0.15 9.06
N ILE A 72 -14.52 0.72 8.47
CA ILE A 72 -14.80 2.16 8.47
C ILE A 72 -16.27 2.38 8.80
N GLU A 73 -16.58 3.26 9.74
CA GLU A 73 -17.97 3.49 10.19
C GLU A 73 -18.77 4.36 9.22
N ASN A 74 -18.11 5.28 8.51
CA ASN A 74 -18.76 6.28 7.68
C ASN A 74 -18.52 6.03 6.18
N GLU A 75 -19.61 6.02 5.41
CA GLU A 75 -19.60 5.80 3.95
C GLU A 75 -18.71 6.79 3.21
N LYS A 76 -18.86 8.09 3.51
CA LYS A 76 -18.11 9.15 2.83
C LYS A 76 -16.62 9.00 3.05
N ILE A 77 -16.23 8.62 4.28
CA ILE A 77 -14.83 8.32 4.60
C ILE A 77 -14.38 7.09 3.81
N ALA A 78 -15.17 6.02 3.78
CA ALA A 78 -14.80 4.80 3.06
C ALA A 78 -14.59 5.04 1.56
N ILE A 79 -15.47 5.82 0.91
CA ILE A 79 -15.33 6.19 -0.50
C ILE A 79 -14.06 7.01 -0.72
N THR A 80 -13.81 7.98 0.16
CA THR A 80 -12.65 8.88 0.05
C THR A 80 -11.35 8.10 0.22
N THR A 81 -11.25 7.28 1.26
CA THR A 81 -10.10 6.42 1.54
C THR A 81 -9.85 5.41 0.43
N ALA A 82 -10.90 4.78 -0.14
CA ALA A 82 -10.73 3.85 -1.26
C ALA A 82 -10.14 4.55 -2.49
N LYS A 83 -10.61 5.76 -2.80
CA LYS A 83 -10.10 6.57 -3.91
C LYS A 83 -8.66 7.03 -3.69
N GLU A 84 -8.34 7.45 -2.46
CA GLU A 84 -6.98 7.85 -2.10
C GLU A 84 -6.00 6.68 -2.22
N LEU A 85 -6.36 5.50 -1.72
CA LEU A 85 -5.56 4.28 -1.83
C LEU A 85 -5.31 3.89 -3.29
N ASP A 86 -6.35 3.93 -4.12
CA ASP A 86 -6.25 3.61 -5.55
C ASP A 86 -5.27 4.57 -6.27
N GLN A 87 -5.47 5.88 -6.09
CA GLN A 87 -4.60 6.91 -6.68
C GLN A 87 -3.16 6.82 -6.18
N TYR A 88 -2.97 6.50 -4.90
CA TYR A 88 -1.67 6.38 -4.29
C TYR A 88 -0.90 5.16 -4.84
N LEU A 89 -1.56 4.00 -4.91
CA LEU A 89 -0.97 2.77 -5.42
C LEU A 89 -0.69 2.87 -6.92
N ASP A 90 -1.56 3.51 -7.70
CA ASP A 90 -1.36 3.70 -9.15
C ASP A 90 -0.13 4.56 -9.49
N ARG A 91 0.31 5.43 -8.57
CA ARG A 91 1.59 6.16 -8.70
C ARG A 91 2.82 5.26 -8.51
N GLY A 92 2.61 4.01 -8.11
CA GLY A 92 3.68 3.03 -7.88
C GLY A 92 4.26 3.06 -6.47
N PHE A 93 3.60 3.74 -5.52
CA PHE A 93 4.12 3.92 -4.17
C PHE A 93 3.87 2.71 -3.28
N GLU A 94 4.62 2.64 -2.17
CA GLU A 94 4.57 1.54 -1.22
C GLU A 94 3.72 1.91 0.00
N LEU A 95 3.01 0.92 0.53
CA LEU A 95 2.14 1.03 1.68
C LEU A 95 2.60 0.03 2.74
N SER A 96 2.93 0.52 3.93
CA SER A 96 3.06 -0.35 5.10
C SER A 96 1.69 -0.59 5.71
N LEU A 97 1.31 -1.85 5.86
CA LEU A 97 0.08 -2.29 6.52
C LEU A 97 0.43 -2.92 7.87
N HIS A 98 -0.32 -2.54 8.91
CA HIS A 98 -0.30 -3.17 10.22
C HIS A 98 -1.59 -3.95 10.42
N LEU A 99 -1.44 -5.25 10.72
CA LEU A 99 -2.51 -6.23 10.64
C LEU A 99 -2.83 -6.86 11.99
N LYS A 100 -4.11 -7.14 12.22
CA LYS A 100 -4.60 -8.06 13.24
C LYS A 100 -5.43 -9.15 12.54
N GLY A 101 -4.78 -10.27 12.21
CA GLY A 101 -5.37 -11.25 11.31
C GLY A 101 -5.50 -10.67 9.90
N SER A 102 -6.71 -10.64 9.34
CA SER A 102 -7.01 -10.03 8.04
C SER A 102 -7.40 -8.55 8.12
N GLU A 103 -7.61 -8.02 9.32
CA GLU A 103 -7.98 -6.62 9.52
C GLU A 103 -6.73 -5.74 9.49
N ILE A 104 -6.79 -4.68 8.69
CA ILE A 104 -5.80 -3.60 8.65
C ILE A 104 -6.19 -2.62 9.74
N ILE A 105 -5.35 -2.53 10.78
CA ILE A 105 -5.56 -1.65 11.93
C ILE A 105 -5.02 -0.25 11.63
N SER A 106 -3.91 -0.17 10.90
CA SER A 106 -3.34 1.08 10.42
C SER A 106 -2.50 0.83 9.18
N PHE A 107 -2.27 1.90 8.44
CA PHE A 107 -1.36 1.89 7.30
C PHE A 107 -0.58 3.20 7.21
N THR A 108 0.57 3.15 6.54
CA THR A 108 1.45 4.30 6.35
C THR A 108 1.86 4.39 4.89
N TYR A 109 1.71 5.60 4.34
CA TYR A 109 2.16 5.97 3.01
C TYR A 109 3.67 6.25 3.01
N HIS A 110 4.42 5.61 2.11
CA HIS A 110 5.82 5.92 1.82
C HIS A 110 5.95 6.73 0.52
N ASP A 111 6.37 7.99 0.61
CA ASP A 111 6.63 8.78 -0.60
C ASP A 111 7.81 8.20 -1.40
N PRO A 112 7.78 8.27 -2.75
CA PRO A 112 8.98 8.01 -3.54
C PRO A 112 9.98 9.13 -3.23
N ASN A 113 11.17 8.78 -2.76
CA ASN A 113 12.26 9.76 -2.70
C ASN A 113 12.70 10.17 -4.10
#